data_AF-A0A285VWA2-F1
#
_entry.id   AF-A0A285VWA2-F1
#
_cell.length_a   1.000
_cell.length_b   1.000
_cell.length_c   1.000
_cell.angle_alpha   90.00
_cell.angle_beta   90.00
_cell.angle_gamma   90.00
#
_symmetry.space_group_name_H-M   'P 1'
#
loop_
_entity.id
_entity.type
_entity.pdbx_description
1 polymer ?
#
loop_
_entity_poly.entity_id
_entity_poly.type
_entity_poly.pdbx_seq_one_letter_code
_entity_poly.pdbx_strand_id
1 'polypeptide(L)'
;MASNRRVDGLILATSRLDDQLPSRLRDQGVPHSLVLRTDGISPSSLGDDIQGRYLATRHLLDLGHRDIGLVAGPSFTSSARDRQEGYRRAMHEAGIPVREEWVSLK
;
A
#
# COMPACT_ATOMS: atom_id res chain seq x y z
N MET A 1 6.40 0.81 26.04
CA MET A 1 7.13 -0.49 26.05
C MET A 1 8.27 -0.53 25.01
N ALA A 2 9.09 0.52 24.89
CA ALA A 2 10.36 0.49 24.13
C ALA A 2 11.60 0.61 25.04
N SER A 3 11.42 0.96 26.31
CA SER A 3 12.49 1.24 27.27
C SER A 3 13.33 0.01 27.71
N ASN A 4 13.07 -1.20 27.18
CA ASN A 4 13.74 -2.42 27.62
C ASN A 4 14.43 -3.20 26.49
N ARG A 5 14.62 -2.59 25.31
CA ARG A 5 15.38 -3.16 24.19
C ARG A 5 16.51 -2.22 23.77
N ARG A 6 17.73 -2.76 23.73
CA ARG A 6 19.01 -2.09 23.42
C ARG A 6 19.15 -1.75 21.92
N VAL A 7 18.26 -0.91 21.38
CA VAL A 7 18.35 -0.50 19.96
C VAL A 7 18.24 1.02 19.85
N ASP A 8 18.98 1.58 18.90
CA ASP A 8 19.00 3.03 18.65
C ASP A 8 17.80 3.50 17.80
N GLY A 9 17.06 2.57 17.19
CA GLY A 9 15.88 2.88 16.40
C GLY A 9 15.14 1.66 15.88
N LEU A 10 14.01 1.90 15.21
CA LEU A 10 13.11 0.86 14.72
C LEU A 10 12.85 0.98 13.21
N ILE A 11 12.77 -0.16 12.52
CA ILE A 11 12.23 -0.26 11.16
C ILE A 11 10.90 -1.00 11.22
N LEU A 12 9.83 -0.36 10.76
CA LEU A 12 8.46 -0.89 10.82
C LEU A 12 8.01 -1.37 9.43
N ALA A 13 7.83 -2.67 9.26
CA ALA A 13 7.41 -3.27 7.98
C ALA A 13 5.90 -3.56 7.88
N THR A 14 5.21 -3.63 9.02
CA THR A 14 3.81 -4.09 9.10
C THR A 14 2.82 -3.03 9.54
N SER A 15 3.18 -1.74 9.43
CA SER A 15 2.31 -0.65 9.84
C SER A 15 0.96 -0.72 9.13
N ARG A 16 -0.11 -0.49 9.88
CA ARG A 16 -1.45 -0.27 9.34
C ARG A 16 -1.70 1.22 9.25
N LEU A 17 -2.67 1.64 8.43
CA LEU A 17 -3.10 3.05 8.38
C LEU A 17 -3.66 3.54 9.72
N ASP A 18 -4.21 2.64 10.53
CA ASP A 18 -4.77 2.91 11.86
C ASP A 18 -3.80 2.58 13.01
N ASP A 19 -2.54 2.25 12.72
CA ASP A 19 -1.57 1.91 13.75
C ASP A 19 -1.13 3.15 14.53
N GLN A 20 -1.24 3.08 15.86
CA GLN A 20 -0.80 4.15 16.76
C GLN A 20 0.70 4.05 17.09
N LEU A 21 1.39 2.98 16.69
CA LEU A 21 2.79 2.82 17.01
C LEU A 21 3.68 3.93 16.40
N PRO A 22 3.56 4.27 15.10
CA PRO A 22 4.35 5.36 14.52
C PRO A 22 4.13 6.70 15.24
N SER A 23 2.89 7.05 15.56
CA SER A 23 2.59 8.29 16.30
C SER A 23 3.21 8.28 17.70
N ARG A 24 3.04 7.19 18.45
CA ARG A 24 3.64 7.06 19.79
C ARG A 24 5.17 7.12 19.75
N LEU A 25 5.82 6.55 18.74
CA LEU A 25 7.27 6.63 18.59
C LEU A 25 7.73 8.05 18.27
N ARG A 26 6.97 8.79 17.45
CA ARG A 26 7.22 10.23 17.23
C ARG A 26 7.08 11.02 18.54
N ASP A 27 5.99 10.82 19.27
CA ASP A 27 5.72 11.53 20.54
C ASP A 27 6.79 11.24 21.60
N GLN A 28 7.38 10.05 21.57
CA GLN A 28 8.46 9.63 22.47
C GLN A 28 9.87 9.99 21.97
N GLY A 29 10.00 10.60 20.79
CA GLY A 29 11.28 10.93 20.19
C GLY A 29 12.13 9.70 19.82
N VAL A 30 11.51 8.54 19.62
CA VAL A 30 12.21 7.30 19.25
C VAL A 30 12.49 7.31 17.75
N PRO A 31 13.76 7.21 17.31
CA PRO A 31 14.10 7.13 15.88
C PRO A 31 13.44 5.93 15.21
N HIS A 32 12.72 6.16 14.12
CA HIS A 32 12.11 5.08 13.36
C HIS A 32 11.90 5.44 11.88
N SER A 33 11.74 4.40 11.07
CA SER A 33 11.35 4.51 9.66
C SER A 33 10.37 3.38 9.31
N LEU A 34 9.48 3.62 8.36
CA LEU A 34 8.58 2.61 7.82
C LEU A 34 9.14 2.05 6.51
N VAL A 35 8.81 0.81 6.21
CA VAL A 35 9.10 0.18 4.92
C VAL A 35 7.84 -0.47 4.38
N LEU A 36 7.70 -0.52 3.05
CA LEU A 36 6.57 -1.11 2.31
C LEU A 36 5.22 -0.41 2.48
N ARG A 37 5.06 0.39 3.53
CA ARG A 37 3.84 1.12 3.90
C ARG A 37 4.19 2.44 4.54
N THR A 38 3.23 3.35 4.56
CA THR A 38 3.38 4.67 5.17
C THR A 38 2.13 5.05 5.94
N ASP A 39 2.32 5.85 6.98
CA ASP A 39 1.26 6.59 7.68
C ASP A 39 1.10 8.02 7.12
N GLY A 40 1.87 8.39 6.10
CA GLY A 40 1.87 9.70 5.46
C GLY A 40 2.65 10.77 6.22
N ILE A 41 3.30 10.44 7.34
CA ILE A 41 3.98 11.41 8.21
C ILE A 41 5.43 10.98 8.50
N SER A 42 5.64 9.73 8.90
CA SER A 42 6.96 9.23 9.27
C SER A 42 7.84 8.97 8.04
N PRO A 43 9.18 9.07 8.17
CA PRO A 43 10.11 8.64 7.14
C PRO A 43 9.77 7.23 6.67
N SER A 44 9.70 7.04 5.35
CA SER A 44 9.23 5.80 4.75
C SER A 44 10.03 5.45 3.50
N SER A 45 10.39 4.18 3.34
CA SER A 45 10.91 3.64 2.07
C SER A 45 9.85 2.79 1.39
N LEU A 46 9.37 3.24 0.23
CA LEU A 46 8.20 2.71 -0.45
C LEU A 46 8.54 2.36 -1.91
N GLY A 47 7.82 1.40 -2.47
CA GLY A 47 7.65 1.30 -3.91
C GLY A 47 6.49 2.21 -4.36
N ASP A 48 6.47 2.56 -5.64
CA ASP A 48 5.31 3.23 -6.24
C ASP A 48 4.23 2.18 -6.55
N ASP A 49 3.40 1.89 -5.56
CA ASP A 49 2.34 0.89 -5.65
C ASP A 49 1.25 1.28 -6.67
N ILE A 50 1.01 2.58 -6.87
CA ILE A 50 0.06 3.08 -7.88
C ILE A 50 0.62 2.77 -9.27
N GLN A 51 1.83 3.24 -9.56
CA GLN A 51 2.46 3.06 -10.86
C GLN A 51 2.72 1.58 -11.15
N GLY A 52 3.20 0.83 -10.17
CA GLY A 52 3.44 -0.60 -10.30
C GLY A 52 2.17 -1.36 -10.66
N ARG A 53 1.04 -1.08 -10.00
CA ARG A 53 -0.23 -1.75 -10.32
C ARG A 53 -0.81 -1.29 -11.65
N TYR A 54 -0.68 -0.01 -11.98
CA TYR A 54 -1.08 0.51 -13.28
C TYR A 54 -0.34 -0.22 -14.41
N LEU A 55 0.98 -0.32 -14.34
CA LEU A 55 1.80 -1.01 -15.34
C LEU A 55 1.44 -2.49 -15.48
N ALA A 56 1.25 -3.20 -14.35
CA ALA A 56 0.84 -4.60 -14.39
C ALA A 56 -0.54 -4.79 -15.05
N THR A 57 -1.50 -3.92 -14.75
CA THR A 57 -2.85 -3.98 -15.34
C THR A 57 -2.81 -3.64 -16.83
N ARG A 58 -2.07 -2.59 -17.20
CA ARG A 58 -1.85 -2.21 -18.61
C ARG A 58 -1.23 -3.34 -19.41
N HIS A 59 -0.23 -4.02 -18.86
CA HIS A 59 0.40 -5.15 -19.53
C HIS A 59 -0.62 -6.24 -19.91
N LEU A 60 -1.54 -6.60 -19.00
CA LEU A 60 -2.60 -7.57 -19.30
C LEU A 60 -3.57 -7.05 -20.37
N LEU A 61 -3.92 -5.76 -20.31
CA LEU A 61 -4.79 -5.12 -21.29
C LEU A 61 -4.15 -5.11 -22.70
N ASP A 62 -2.85 -4.82 -22.78
CA ASP A 62 -2.07 -4.80 -24.01
C ASP A 62 -1.93 -6.20 -24.62
N LEU A 63 -1.93 -7.24 -23.79
CA LEU A 63 -2.01 -8.65 -24.23
C LEU A 63 -3.42 -9.07 -24.69
N GLY A 64 -4.43 -8.20 -24.57
CA GLY A 64 -5.80 -8.49 -25.01
C GLY A 64 -6.75 -8.98 -23.92
N HIS A 65 -6.30 -9.12 -22.67
CA HIS A 65 -7.19 -9.48 -21.57
C HIS A 65 -8.19 -8.35 -21.27
N ARG A 66 -9.43 -8.72 -20.94
CA ARG A 66 -10.53 -7.76 -20.63
C ARG A 66 -11.20 -8.05 -19.29
N ASP A 67 -11.26 -9.32 -18.91
CA ASP A 67 -11.78 -9.74 -17.61
C ASP A 67 -10.64 -9.86 -16.59
N ILE A 68 -10.34 -8.75 -15.89
CA ILE A 68 -9.23 -8.64 -14.95
C ILE A 68 -9.78 -8.32 -13.56
N GLY A 69 -9.59 -9.23 -12.60
CA GLY A 69 -9.90 -9.03 -11.19
C GLY A 69 -8.73 -8.49 -10.37
N LEU A 70 -9.03 -7.86 -9.24
CA LEU A 70 -8.04 -7.31 -8.32
C LEU A 70 -8.09 -8.03 -6.97
N VAL A 71 -6.97 -8.58 -6.53
CA VAL A 71 -6.75 -9.02 -5.15
C VAL A 71 -5.68 -8.12 -4.53
N ALA A 72 -6.09 -7.11 -3.74
CA ALA A 72 -5.19 -6.05 -3.28
C ALA A 72 -4.63 -6.24 -1.86
N GLY A 73 -5.05 -7.30 -1.15
CA GLY A 73 -4.66 -7.52 0.25
C GLY A 73 -5.47 -6.66 1.23
N PRO A 74 -4.99 -6.45 2.46
CA PRO A 74 -5.82 -5.84 3.49
C PRO A 74 -6.14 -4.36 3.27
N SER A 75 -7.41 -3.99 3.33
CA SER A 75 -7.91 -2.62 3.05
C SER A 75 -7.29 -1.53 3.94
N PHE A 76 -6.90 -1.87 5.17
CA PHE A 76 -6.30 -0.95 6.14
C PHE A 76 -4.83 -0.61 5.84
N THR A 77 -4.31 -0.94 4.66
CA THR A 77 -2.90 -0.74 4.30
C THR A 77 -2.76 0.28 3.17
N SER A 78 -1.75 1.14 3.25
CA SER A 78 -1.51 2.15 2.21
C SER A 78 -1.32 1.49 0.83
N SER A 79 -0.56 0.39 0.79
CA SER A 79 -0.29 -0.33 -0.45
C SER A 79 -1.52 -0.97 -1.09
N ALA A 80 -2.48 -1.48 -0.31
CA ALA A 80 -3.73 -2.02 -0.88
C ALA A 80 -4.56 -0.93 -1.55
N ARG A 81 -4.71 0.23 -0.89
CA ARG A 81 -5.39 1.41 -1.44
C ARG A 81 -4.71 1.90 -2.72
N ASP A 82 -3.39 2.06 -2.67
CA ASP A 82 -2.61 2.62 -3.78
C ASP A 82 -2.59 1.65 -4.99
N ARG A 83 -2.52 0.33 -4.75
CA ARG A 83 -2.69 -0.69 -5.81
C ARG A 83 -4.08 -0.62 -6.41
N GLN A 84 -5.13 -0.51 -5.59
CA GLN A 84 -6.49 -0.38 -6.11
C GLN A 84 -6.62 0.82 -7.05
N GLU A 85 -6.03 1.95 -6.70
CA GLU A 85 -5.99 3.14 -7.55
C GLU A 85 -5.31 2.86 -8.89
N GLY A 86 -4.10 2.29 -8.89
CA GLY A 86 -3.38 1.96 -10.12
C GLY A 86 -4.14 1.01 -11.05
N TYR A 87 -4.81 0.00 -10.49
CA TYR A 87 -5.67 -0.92 -11.23
C TYR A 87 -6.88 -0.20 -11.85
N ARG A 88 -7.61 0.58 -11.05
CA ARG A 88 -8.81 1.30 -11.53
C ARG A 88 -8.46 2.32 -12.61
N ARG A 89 -7.35 3.03 -12.46
CA ARG A 89 -6.82 3.96 -13.47
C ARG A 89 -6.58 3.26 -14.81
N ALA A 90 -5.87 2.14 -14.81
CA ALA A 90 -5.57 1.40 -16.04
C ALA A 90 -6.83 0.85 -16.73
N MET A 91 -7.79 0.33 -15.95
CA MET A 91 -9.07 -0.16 -16.47
C MET A 91 -9.91 0.98 -17.08
N HIS A 92 -10.00 2.10 -16.37
CA HIS A 92 -10.71 3.30 -16.83
C HIS A 92 -10.14 3.84 -18.15
N GLU A 93 -8.81 3.98 -18.25
CA GLU A 93 -8.15 4.46 -19.46
C GLU A 93 -8.31 3.48 -20.66
N ALA A 94 -8.51 2.20 -20.39
CA ALA A 94 -8.83 1.20 -21.41
C ALA A 94 -10.32 1.17 -21.79
N GLY A 95 -11.16 1.97 -21.15
CA GLY A 95 -12.61 1.96 -21.34
C GLY A 95 -13.30 0.69 -20.83
N ILE A 96 -12.68 -0.03 -19.89
CA ILE A 96 -13.22 -1.27 -19.33
C ILE A 96 -13.80 -0.99 -17.94
N PRO A 97 -15.10 -1.27 -17.71
CA PRO A 97 -15.70 -1.11 -16.40
C PRO A 97 -15.09 -2.08 -15.39
N VAL A 98 -14.78 -1.59 -14.20
CA VAL A 98 -14.38 -2.43 -13.08
C VAL A 98 -15.61 -3.12 -12.52
N ARG A 99 -15.55 -4.45 -12.44
CA ARG A 99 -16.58 -5.27 -11.77
C ARG A 99 -16.25 -5.35 -10.28
N GLU A 100 -17.05 -4.70 -9.45
CA GLU A 100 -16.78 -4.61 -8.00
C GLU A 100 -16.75 -5.99 -7.33
N GLU A 101 -17.52 -6.95 -7.82
CA GLU A 101 -17.50 -8.34 -7.36
C GLU A 101 -16.17 -9.07 -7.63
N TRP A 102 -15.29 -8.51 -8.46
CA TRP A 102 -13.94 -9.02 -8.74
C TRP A 102 -12.83 -8.24 -8.01
N VAL A 103 -13.20 -7.26 -7.19
CA VAL A 103 -12.27 -6.51 -6.34
C VAL A 103 -12.32 -7.07 -4.93
N SER A 104 -11.33 -7.89 -4.57
CA SER A 104 -11.19 -8.44 -3.22
C SER A 104 -10.19 -7.60 -2.40
N LEU A 105 -10.74 -6.95 -1.38
CA LEU A 105 -10.01 -6.38 -0.26
C LEU A 105 -10.17 -7.33 0.93
N LYS A 106 -9.05 -7.72 1.53
CA LYS A 106 -9.04 -8.52 2.77
C LYS A 106 -8.87 -7.63 4.01
#